data_AF-A0A4Q6GPW0-F1
#
_entry.id   AF-A0A4Q6GPW0-F1
#
_cell.length_a   1.000
_cell.length_b   1.000
_cell.length_c   1.000
_cell.angle_alpha   90.00
_cell.angle_beta   90.00
_cell.angle_gamma   90.00
#
_symmetry.space_group_name_H-M   'P 1'
#
loop_
_entity.id
_entity.type
_entity.pdbx_description
1 polymer ?
#
loop_
_entity_poly.entity_id
_entity_poly.type
_entity_poly.pdbx_seq_one_letter_code
_entity_poly.pdbx_strand_id
1 'polypeptide(L)'
;MQRSAPALPLACLLVACPLLAWTGPASAVEVHGLKGFEDLYGRYAPAGDCRRQPQLVVDAGGMTFEVAGASTRVTNPEFAASFFGGASNYEGVTRVFFPFRNSSQDGYPIVMMFNADEKKGVLAIDGHDEGWKGGPPLAPRNKALVSGSPYARCK
;
A
#
# COMPACT_ATOMS: atom_id res chain seq x y z
N MET A 1 27.08 63.85 35.18
CA MET A 1 25.84 63.09 35.51
C MET A 1 24.79 63.46 34.47
N GLN A 2 23.90 62.51 34.15
CA GLN A 2 22.85 62.51 33.10
C GLN A 2 23.33 62.24 31.66
N ARG A 3 23.26 60.95 31.28
CA ARG A 3 23.18 60.46 29.90
C ARG A 3 21.73 60.07 29.62
N SER A 4 21.17 60.61 28.54
CA SER A 4 19.83 60.32 28.03
C SER A 4 19.70 58.88 27.55
N ALA A 5 18.60 58.22 27.90
CA ALA A 5 18.21 56.90 27.37
C ALA A 5 17.33 57.08 26.12
N PRO A 6 17.53 56.31 25.04
CA PRO A 6 16.53 56.15 24.00
C PRO A 6 15.55 55.02 24.35
N ALA A 7 14.29 55.23 23.97
CA ALA A 7 13.14 54.39 24.24
C ALA A 7 13.28 52.97 23.65
N LEU A 8 12.98 51.95 24.46
CA LEU A 8 12.65 50.62 23.95
C LEU A 8 11.21 50.62 23.42
N PRO A 9 10.95 50.15 22.19
CA PRO A 9 9.59 49.99 21.71
C PRO A 9 8.96 48.78 22.41
N LEU A 10 7.88 49.05 23.12
CA LEU A 10 6.88 48.07 23.52
C LEU A 10 6.15 47.59 22.27
N ALA A 11 5.84 46.30 22.23
CA ALA A 11 4.85 45.65 21.36
C ALA A 11 5.26 45.34 19.90
N CYS A 12 5.60 44.06 19.68
CA CYS A 12 4.76 43.24 18.82
C CYS A 12 4.80 41.79 19.31
N LEU A 13 3.68 41.41 19.92
CA LEU A 13 3.32 40.06 20.28
C LEU A 13 3.50 39.11 19.09
N LEU A 14 4.17 38.00 19.37
CA LEU A 14 3.84 36.64 18.95
C LEU A 14 2.60 36.51 18.05
N VAL A 15 2.82 36.28 16.76
CA VAL A 15 1.86 35.52 15.92
C VAL A 15 2.63 34.35 15.34
N ALA A 16 2.86 33.33 16.17
CA ALA A 16 3.16 32.00 15.67
C ALA A 16 1.86 31.48 15.03
N CYS A 17 1.73 31.65 13.72
CA CYS A 17 0.62 31.12 12.95
C CYS A 17 0.77 29.59 12.94
N PRO A 18 -0.09 28.80 13.63
CA PRO A 18 -0.02 27.36 13.50
C PRO A 18 -0.50 27.04 12.08
N LEU A 19 0.43 26.68 11.20
CA LEU A 19 0.11 26.02 9.94
C LEU A 19 -0.59 24.70 10.30
N LEU A 20 -1.91 24.75 10.40
CA LEU A 20 -2.79 23.59 10.43
C LEU A 20 -2.63 22.90 9.09
N ALA A 21 -1.62 22.03 8.99
CA ALA A 21 -1.53 21.08 7.89
C ALA A 21 -2.81 20.24 7.91
N TRP A 22 -3.70 20.47 6.95
CA TRP A 22 -4.81 19.57 6.67
C TRP A 22 -4.24 18.25 6.16
N THR A 23 -3.93 17.35 7.08
CA THR A 23 -3.71 15.94 6.77
C THR A 23 -5.07 15.34 6.43
N GLY A 24 -5.45 15.36 5.15
CA GLY A 24 -6.63 14.66 4.69
C GLY A 24 -6.54 13.17 5.06
N PRO A 25 -7.65 12.51 5.42
CA PRO A 25 -7.63 11.10 5.77
C PRO A 25 -7.09 10.29 4.59
N ALA A 26 -6.05 9.49 4.84
CA ALA A 26 -5.63 8.46 3.90
C ALA A 26 -6.82 7.53 3.69
N SER A 27 -7.40 7.57 2.49
CA SER A 27 -8.62 6.86 2.16
C SER A 27 -8.23 5.57 1.47
N ALA A 28 -8.39 4.47 2.19
CA ALA A 28 -8.38 3.15 1.63
C ALA A 28 -9.83 2.67 1.57
N VAL A 29 -10.24 2.17 0.41
CA VAL A 29 -11.64 1.81 0.15
C VAL A 29 -11.74 0.34 -0.19
N GLU A 30 -12.65 -0.35 0.47
CA GLU A 30 -12.97 -1.72 0.07
C GLU A 30 -13.61 -1.68 -1.32
N VAL A 31 -13.07 -2.49 -2.25
CA VAL A 31 -13.62 -2.64 -3.59
C VAL A 31 -14.25 -4.02 -3.73
N HIS A 32 -15.33 -4.15 -4.50
CA HIS A 32 -15.98 -5.43 -4.74
C HIS A 32 -15.57 -5.99 -6.11
N GLY A 33 -14.65 -6.95 -6.10
CA GLY A 33 -13.96 -7.44 -7.28
C GLY A 33 -12.92 -6.45 -7.79
N LEU A 34 -12.54 -6.59 -9.06
CA LEU A 34 -11.53 -5.76 -9.71
C LEU A 34 -11.96 -5.30 -11.11
N LYS A 35 -13.27 -5.17 -11.37
CA LYS A 35 -13.76 -4.44 -12.55
C LYS A 35 -13.24 -2.99 -12.50
N GLY A 36 -12.75 -2.47 -13.62
CA GLY A 36 -12.07 -1.17 -13.69
C GLY A 36 -10.55 -1.22 -13.42
N PHE A 37 -9.99 -2.41 -13.16
CA PHE A 37 -8.55 -2.66 -13.02
C PHE A 37 -8.08 -3.72 -14.03
N GLU A 38 -8.64 -3.68 -15.24
CA GLU A 38 -8.39 -4.67 -16.30
C GLU A 38 -6.91 -4.75 -16.69
N ASP A 39 -6.19 -3.64 -16.55
CA ASP A 39 -4.76 -3.57 -16.81
C ASP A 39 -3.93 -4.43 -15.85
N LEU A 40 -4.50 -4.85 -14.71
CA LEU A 40 -3.87 -5.69 -13.69
C LEU A 40 -4.16 -7.19 -13.89
N TYR A 41 -5.08 -7.55 -14.78
CA TYR A 41 -5.50 -8.95 -14.93
C TYR A 41 -4.36 -9.84 -15.44
N GLY A 42 -4.38 -11.10 -15.01
CA GLY A 42 -3.44 -12.12 -15.44
C GLY A 42 -2.98 -13.03 -14.31
N ARG A 43 -2.11 -13.96 -14.66
CA ARG A 43 -1.43 -14.85 -13.72
C ARG A 43 -0.05 -14.28 -13.39
N TYR A 44 0.30 -14.27 -12.11
CA TYR A 44 1.56 -13.77 -11.60
C TYR A 44 2.27 -14.88 -10.82
N ALA A 45 3.58 -14.95 -10.98
CA ALA A 45 4.44 -15.90 -10.27
C ALA A 45 5.81 -15.24 -9.99
N PRO A 46 6.62 -15.79 -9.07
CA PRO A 46 7.96 -15.26 -8.78
C PRO A 46 8.79 -15.13 -10.04
N ALA A 47 9.30 -13.92 -10.31
CA ALA A 47 10.02 -13.56 -11.53
C ALA A 47 9.27 -13.86 -12.86
N GLY A 48 7.95 -14.08 -12.82
CA GLY A 48 7.13 -14.40 -13.99
C GLY A 48 7.20 -15.86 -14.45
N ASP A 49 7.85 -16.74 -13.69
CA ASP A 49 7.91 -18.17 -14.01
C ASP A 49 6.69 -18.89 -13.44
N CYS A 50 5.72 -19.15 -14.32
CA CYS A 50 4.46 -19.83 -13.99
C CYS A 50 4.59 -21.30 -13.55
N ARG A 51 5.81 -21.86 -13.52
CA ARG A 51 6.07 -23.17 -12.91
C ARG A 51 6.39 -23.05 -11.42
N ARG A 52 6.71 -21.85 -10.94
CA ARG A 52 7.03 -21.58 -9.53
C ARG A 52 5.77 -21.32 -8.72
N GLN A 53 5.94 -21.45 -7.42
CA GLN A 53 4.94 -21.15 -6.39
C GLN A 53 5.51 -20.08 -5.44
N PRO A 54 4.64 -19.28 -4.80
CA PRO A 54 3.19 -19.27 -4.95
C PRO A 54 2.74 -18.64 -6.28
N GLN A 55 1.48 -18.84 -6.67
CA GLN A 55 0.90 -18.19 -7.85
C GLN A 55 -0.28 -17.32 -7.47
N LEU A 56 -0.49 -16.25 -8.22
CA LEU A 56 -1.63 -15.37 -8.09
C LEU A 56 -2.36 -15.29 -9.42
N VAL A 57 -3.68 -15.36 -9.40
CA VAL A 57 -4.52 -15.05 -10.57
C VAL A 57 -5.38 -13.84 -10.25
N VAL A 58 -5.35 -12.85 -11.13
CA VAL A 58 -6.12 -11.62 -11.02
C VAL A 58 -7.10 -11.56 -12.19
N ASP A 59 -8.38 -11.39 -11.88
CA ASP A 59 -9.47 -11.25 -12.83
C ASP A 59 -10.53 -10.27 -12.31
N ALA A 60 -11.60 -10.06 -13.08
CA ALA A 60 -12.67 -9.13 -12.72
C ALA A 60 -13.36 -9.42 -11.37
N GLY A 61 -13.37 -10.67 -10.91
CA GLY A 61 -13.92 -11.05 -9.62
C GLY A 61 -12.96 -10.82 -8.45
N GLY A 62 -11.69 -10.48 -8.68
CA GLY A 62 -10.67 -10.24 -7.65
C GLY A 62 -9.40 -11.08 -7.80
N MET A 63 -8.81 -11.51 -6.68
CA MET A 63 -7.52 -12.18 -6.62
C MET A 63 -7.63 -13.61 -6.05
N THR A 64 -7.03 -14.59 -6.72
CA THR A 64 -6.89 -15.97 -6.25
C THR A 64 -5.43 -16.23 -5.93
N PHE A 65 -5.15 -16.66 -4.69
CA PHE A 65 -3.81 -16.98 -4.20
C PHE A 65 -3.67 -18.49 -4.08
N GLU A 66 -2.73 -19.06 -4.82
CA GLU A 66 -2.35 -20.46 -4.75
C GLU A 66 -1.02 -20.57 -3.99
N VAL A 67 -1.06 -21.13 -2.78
CA VAL A 67 0.10 -21.23 -1.88
C VAL A 67 0.15 -22.63 -1.29
N ALA A 68 1.25 -23.35 -1.52
CA ALA A 68 1.47 -24.69 -0.96
C ALA A 68 0.30 -25.68 -1.19
N GLY A 69 -0.35 -25.60 -2.35
CA GLY A 69 -1.49 -26.45 -2.71
C GLY A 69 -2.84 -26.00 -2.17
N ALA A 70 -2.90 -24.90 -1.39
CA ALA A 70 -4.14 -24.28 -0.95
C ALA A 70 -4.49 -23.08 -1.83
N SER A 71 -5.78 -22.95 -2.15
CA SER A 71 -6.34 -21.83 -2.90
C SER A 71 -7.14 -20.91 -1.98
N THR A 72 -6.86 -19.61 -1.99
CA THR A 72 -7.64 -18.58 -1.29
C THR A 72 -8.13 -17.55 -2.29
N ARG A 73 -9.45 -17.33 -2.34
CA ARG A 73 -10.07 -16.28 -3.14
C ARG A 73 -10.35 -15.04 -2.29
N VAL A 74 -9.90 -13.88 -2.76
CA VAL A 74 -10.22 -12.56 -2.21
C VAL A 74 -11.08 -11.81 -3.22
N THR A 75 -12.30 -11.45 -2.82
CA THR A 75 -13.26 -10.71 -3.66
C THR A 75 -13.48 -9.28 -3.19
N ASN A 76 -12.96 -8.92 -2.02
CA ASN A 76 -13.14 -7.60 -1.42
C ASN A 76 -11.82 -7.03 -0.84
N PRO A 77 -10.78 -6.86 -1.67
CA PRO A 77 -9.55 -6.24 -1.21
C PRO A 77 -9.76 -4.75 -0.92
N GLU A 78 -8.90 -4.17 -0.09
CA GLU A 78 -8.88 -2.72 0.10
C GLU A 78 -7.95 -2.07 -0.93
N PHE A 79 -8.45 -1.09 -1.67
CA PHE A 79 -7.68 -0.29 -2.61
C PHE A 79 -7.21 1.01 -1.93
N ALA A 80 -5.90 1.16 -1.80
CA ALA A 80 -5.28 2.31 -1.14
C ALA A 80 -5.06 3.46 -2.12
N ALA A 81 -6.15 4.08 -2.57
CA ALA A 81 -6.16 5.10 -3.62
C ALA A 81 -5.26 6.32 -3.30
N SER A 82 -5.06 6.62 -2.02
CA SER A 82 -4.23 7.74 -1.57
C SER A 82 -2.83 7.37 -1.10
N PHE A 83 -2.37 6.13 -1.32
CA PHE A 83 -1.09 5.64 -0.78
C PHE A 83 0.11 6.52 -1.16
N PHE A 84 0.13 7.07 -2.38
CA PHE A 84 1.16 7.98 -2.87
C PHE A 84 0.75 9.47 -2.84
N GLY A 85 -0.12 9.86 -1.90
CA GLY A 85 -0.56 11.26 -1.76
C GLY A 85 -1.87 11.62 -2.48
N GLY A 86 -2.68 10.63 -2.86
CA GLY A 86 -4.01 10.83 -3.46
C GLY A 86 -4.03 10.80 -4.99
N ALA A 87 -5.21 10.49 -5.54
CA ALA A 87 -5.45 10.49 -6.99
C ALA A 87 -5.23 11.86 -7.65
N SER A 88 -5.33 12.95 -6.88
CA SER A 88 -5.11 14.31 -7.38
C SER A 88 -3.64 14.65 -7.66
N ASN A 89 -2.69 13.87 -7.13
CA ASN A 89 -1.26 14.18 -7.18
C ASN A 89 -0.41 13.09 -7.82
N TYR A 90 -0.93 11.86 -7.88
CA TYR A 90 -0.20 10.72 -8.42
C TYR A 90 -0.67 10.39 -9.85
N GLU A 91 0.22 10.58 -10.82
CA GLU A 91 -0.05 10.35 -12.25
C GLU A 91 0.49 9.00 -12.76
N GLY A 92 1.03 8.16 -11.87
CA GLY A 92 1.63 6.88 -12.23
C GLY A 92 0.64 5.72 -12.39
N VAL A 93 1.19 4.55 -12.73
CA VAL A 93 0.46 3.32 -13.01
C VAL A 93 0.51 2.31 -11.85
N THR A 94 1.28 2.58 -10.80
CA THR A 94 1.28 1.75 -9.60
C THR A 94 -0.10 1.76 -8.93
N ARG A 95 -0.58 0.59 -8.50
CA ARG A 95 -1.84 0.43 -7.77
C ARG A 95 -1.59 -0.40 -6.51
N VAL A 96 -2.03 0.10 -5.37
CA VAL A 96 -1.74 -0.51 -4.07
C VAL A 96 -3.01 -1.13 -3.48
N PHE A 97 -2.90 -2.39 -3.08
CA PHE A 97 -3.99 -3.15 -2.48
C PHE A 97 -3.56 -3.83 -1.19
N PHE A 98 -4.51 -3.95 -0.27
CA PHE A 98 -4.40 -4.82 0.91
C PHE A 98 -5.41 -5.97 0.77
N PRO A 99 -4.95 -7.21 0.51
CA PRO A 99 -5.84 -8.30 0.16
C PRO A 99 -6.48 -9.03 1.34
N PHE A 100 -5.89 -8.97 2.53
CA PHE A 100 -6.32 -9.76 3.68
C PHE A 100 -6.51 -8.87 4.90
N ARG A 101 -7.73 -8.69 5.39
CA ARG A 101 -7.92 -8.08 6.72
C ARG A 101 -7.35 -9.01 7.79
N ASN A 102 -6.74 -8.43 8.82
CA ASN A 102 -6.38 -9.16 10.03
C ASN A 102 -7.68 -9.60 10.75
N SER A 103 -7.74 -10.84 11.20
CA SER A 103 -8.96 -11.42 11.79
C SER A 103 -9.29 -10.89 13.19
N SER A 104 -8.36 -10.20 13.85
CA SER A 104 -8.52 -9.73 15.24
C SER A 104 -8.33 -8.22 15.44
N GLN A 105 -7.94 -7.48 14.41
CA GLN A 105 -7.67 -6.04 14.45
C GLN A 105 -8.00 -5.42 13.08
N ASP A 106 -8.37 -4.14 13.02
CA ASP A 106 -8.70 -3.39 11.78
C ASP A 106 -7.49 -3.14 10.84
N GLY A 107 -6.53 -4.08 10.79
CA GLY A 107 -5.26 -3.97 10.07
C GLY A 107 -5.10 -4.94 8.90
N TYR A 108 -3.95 -4.86 8.22
CA TYR A 108 -3.61 -5.67 7.04
C TYR A 108 -2.18 -6.24 7.16
N PRO A 109 -1.97 -7.55 6.99
CA PRO A 109 -0.68 -8.17 7.24
C PRO A 109 0.31 -7.98 6.09
N ILE A 110 -0.17 -7.82 4.85
CA ILE A 110 0.67 -7.62 3.66
C ILE A 110 0.11 -6.51 2.78
N VAL A 111 1.00 -5.85 2.05
CA VAL A 111 0.69 -4.88 1.00
C VAL A 111 1.09 -5.43 -0.35
N MET A 112 0.28 -5.15 -1.37
CA MET A 112 0.54 -5.53 -2.76
C MET A 112 0.61 -4.27 -3.63
N MET A 113 1.73 -4.10 -4.33
CA MET A 113 1.94 -3.00 -5.27
C MET A 113 1.99 -3.57 -6.69
N PHE A 114 0.87 -3.46 -7.39
CA PHE A 114 0.81 -3.77 -8.82
C PHE A 114 1.46 -2.66 -9.63
N ASN A 115 2.07 -3.04 -10.74
CA ASN A 115 2.90 -2.19 -11.58
C ASN A 115 4.02 -1.49 -10.77
N ALA A 116 4.60 -2.20 -9.80
CA ALA A 116 5.66 -1.67 -8.94
C ALA A 116 6.83 -1.08 -9.76
N ASP A 117 7.45 -0.04 -9.21
CA ASP A 117 8.45 0.81 -9.90
C ASP A 117 7.96 1.39 -11.24
N GLU A 118 6.64 1.63 -11.37
CA GLU A 118 5.98 2.08 -12.59
C GLU A 118 6.09 1.09 -13.78
N LYS A 119 6.38 -0.18 -13.52
CA LYS A 119 6.56 -1.21 -14.56
C LYS A 119 5.34 -2.10 -14.68
N LYS A 120 4.62 -1.97 -15.80
CA LYS A 120 3.43 -2.78 -16.07
C LYS A 120 3.69 -4.28 -15.92
N GLY A 121 2.82 -4.95 -15.19
CA GLY A 121 2.89 -6.41 -14.99
C GLY A 121 3.91 -6.87 -13.94
N VAL A 122 4.62 -5.97 -13.27
CA VAL A 122 5.40 -6.29 -12.06
C VAL A 122 4.48 -6.19 -10.84
N LEU A 123 4.65 -7.09 -9.88
CA LEU A 123 3.92 -7.07 -8.61
C LEU A 123 4.92 -7.25 -7.46
N ALA A 124 5.02 -6.25 -6.59
CA ALA A 124 5.73 -6.37 -5.32
C ALA A 124 4.75 -6.73 -4.20
N ILE A 125 5.15 -7.67 -3.35
CA ILE A 125 4.41 -8.03 -2.13
C ILE A 125 5.35 -7.91 -0.95
N ASP A 126 4.98 -7.09 0.03
CA ASP A 126 5.77 -6.83 1.24
C ASP A 126 4.91 -7.00 2.50
N GLY A 127 5.59 -7.16 3.64
CA GLY A 127 4.93 -7.10 4.95
C GLY A 127 4.39 -5.70 5.24
N HIS A 128 3.23 -5.63 5.90
CA HIS A 128 2.62 -4.36 6.30
C HIS A 128 2.47 -4.26 7.83
N ASP A 129 1.48 -4.91 8.45
CA ASP A 129 1.43 -5.04 9.91
C ASP A 129 2.25 -6.23 10.40
N GLU A 130 2.15 -7.36 9.68
CA GLU A 130 2.98 -8.54 9.90
C GLU A 130 4.27 -8.43 9.09
N GLY A 131 5.40 -8.82 9.66
CA GLY A 131 6.70 -8.81 8.99
C GLY A 131 7.33 -7.41 8.84
N TRP A 132 6.64 -6.36 9.26
CA TRP A 132 7.22 -5.02 9.40
C TRP A 132 8.11 -4.92 10.64
N LYS A 133 9.01 -3.93 10.67
CA LYS A 133 9.96 -3.74 11.76
C LYS A 133 9.23 -3.48 13.08
N GLY A 134 9.31 -4.44 13.99
CA GLY A 134 8.64 -4.39 15.30
C GLY A 134 7.21 -4.93 15.30
N GLY A 135 6.70 -5.40 14.15
CA GLY A 135 5.41 -6.09 14.05
C GLY A 135 5.49 -7.59 14.36
N PRO A 136 4.34 -8.28 14.46
CA PRO A 136 4.28 -9.73 14.55
C PRO A 136 4.94 -10.42 13.35
N PRO A 137 5.39 -11.67 13.48
CA PRO A 137 5.89 -12.43 12.33
C PRO A 137 4.77 -12.71 11.31
N LEU A 138 5.14 -12.82 10.04
CA LEU A 138 4.21 -13.23 8.97
C LEU A 138 3.65 -14.63 9.22
N ALA A 139 2.32 -14.76 9.12
CA ALA A 139 1.68 -16.06 9.03
C ALA A 139 2.21 -16.85 7.81
N PRO A 140 2.20 -18.21 7.83
CA PRO A 140 2.87 -19.02 6.80
C PRO A 140 2.49 -18.67 5.34
N ARG A 141 1.20 -18.42 5.06
CA ARG A 141 0.73 -17.98 3.73
C ARG A 141 1.37 -16.66 3.32
N ASN A 142 1.28 -15.65 4.20
CA ASN A 142 1.80 -14.31 3.94
C ASN A 142 3.33 -14.32 3.79
N LYS A 143 4.03 -15.13 4.60
CA LYS A 143 5.48 -15.34 4.50
C LYS A 143 5.87 -15.89 3.12
N ALA A 144 5.16 -16.89 2.62
CA ALA A 144 5.42 -17.46 1.30
C ALA A 144 5.17 -16.43 0.18
N LEU A 145 4.10 -15.65 0.28
CA LEU A 145 3.78 -14.58 -0.67
C LEU A 145 4.88 -13.50 -0.69
N VAL A 146 5.29 -12.98 0.47
CA VAL A 146 6.37 -11.99 0.56
C VAL A 146 7.70 -12.57 0.05
N SER A 147 8.04 -13.80 0.42
CA SER A 147 9.31 -14.44 0.01
C SER A 147 9.41 -14.69 -1.51
N GLY A 148 8.27 -14.79 -2.20
CA GLY A 148 8.23 -14.93 -3.67
C GLY A 148 8.35 -13.62 -4.44
N SER A 149 8.30 -12.47 -3.75
CA SER A 149 8.40 -11.13 -4.35
C SER A 149 9.83 -10.87 -4.88
N PRO A 150 10.00 -10.14 -6.01
CA PRO A 150 8.94 -9.64 -6.87
C PRO A 150 8.35 -10.71 -7.79
N TYR A 151 7.07 -10.55 -8.08
CA TYR A 151 6.33 -11.30 -9.07
C TYR A 151 6.35 -10.54 -10.39
N ALA A 152 6.15 -11.28 -11.48
CA ALA A 152 5.79 -10.70 -12.76
C ALA A 152 4.62 -11.48 -13.35
N ARG A 153 3.87 -10.82 -14.24
CA ARG A 153 2.86 -11.49 -15.04
C ARG A 153 3.53 -12.58 -15.89
N CYS A 154 2.99 -13.78 -15.84
CA CYS A 154 3.45 -14.86 -16.69
C CYS A 154 3.23 -14.52 -18.16
N LYS A 155 4.16 -15.00 -19.00
CA LYS A 155 4.06 -14.92 -20.45
C LYS A 155 3.31 -16.12 -21.00
#